data_AF-A0A511DQ39-F1
#
_entry.id   AF-A0A511DQ39-F1
#
_cell.length_a   1.000
_cell.length_b   1.000
_cell.length_c   1.000
_cell.angle_alpha   90.00
_cell.angle_beta   90.00
_cell.angle_gamma   90.00
#
_symmetry.space_group_name_H-M   'P 1'
#
loop_
_entity.id
_entity.type
_entity.pdbx_description
1 polymer ?
#
loop_
_entity_poly.entity_id
_entity_poly.type
_entity_poly.pdbx_seq_one_letter_code
_entity_poly.pdbx_strand_id
1 'polypeptide(L)'
;MSDTLTLPLVFDAADKLRHVEHTAVVRVEVENAGAPDIFADVHDLWLTSPQWRPLRETVELLLATEDWVEAVVAINLVLEPLIGHFLRNEYLRPAAERNGDRFIPLIAQAWAADAERARAWTDALVHHLVTDSVHGTSNRQLVRRWILTWRQRAEDSAKTLTDLPANAPDAPPADESRWRDVLDRYDATAADKWGLVTTSGASL
;
A
#
# COMPACT_ATOMS: atom_id res chain seq x y z
N MET A 1 7.99 -7.00 -25.14
CA MET A 1 7.93 -7.35 -23.70
C MET A 1 8.05 -8.84 -23.57
N SER A 2 8.83 -9.32 -22.61
CA SER A 2 9.14 -10.74 -22.40
C SER A 2 8.04 -11.44 -21.60
N ASP A 3 7.73 -12.70 -21.93
CA ASP A 3 6.80 -13.56 -21.17
C ASP A 3 7.12 -13.63 -19.67
N THR A 4 8.41 -13.50 -19.32
CA THR A 4 8.90 -13.45 -17.93
C THR A 4 8.34 -12.28 -17.13
N LEU A 5 7.87 -11.21 -17.78
CA LEU A 5 7.24 -10.05 -17.12
C LEU A 5 5.72 -10.13 -17.13
N THR A 6 5.14 -10.72 -18.19
CA THR A 6 3.69 -10.86 -18.31
C THR A 6 3.11 -11.75 -17.21
N LEU A 7 3.77 -12.88 -16.90
CA LEU A 7 3.30 -13.80 -15.86
C LEU A 7 3.23 -13.17 -14.45
N PRO A 8 4.31 -12.59 -13.90
CA PRO A 8 4.24 -11.97 -12.57
C PRO A 8 3.26 -10.79 -12.52
N LEU A 9 3.12 -10.01 -13.60
CA LEU A 9 2.12 -8.94 -13.68
C LEU A 9 0.70 -9.47 -13.56
N VAL A 10 0.37 -10.56 -14.27
CA VAL A 10 -0.95 -11.20 -14.21
C VAL A 10 -1.21 -11.80 -12.82
N PHE A 11 -0.20 -12.44 -12.21
CA PHE A 11 -0.35 -12.98 -10.86
C PHE A 11 -0.54 -11.90 -9.80
N ASP A 12 0.19 -10.78 -9.89
CA ASP A 12 0.00 -9.64 -9.00
C ASP A 12 -1.42 -9.05 -9.14
N ALA A 13 -1.91 -8.87 -10.37
CA ALA A 13 -3.28 -8.44 -10.61
C ALA A 13 -4.31 -9.43 -10.01
N ALA A 14 -4.10 -10.74 -10.17
CA ALA A 14 -4.95 -11.77 -9.59
C ALA A 14 -4.88 -11.77 -8.04
N ASP A 15 -3.71 -11.48 -7.46
CA ASP A 15 -3.55 -11.30 -6.02
C ASP A 15 -4.41 -10.12 -5.53
N LYS A 16 -4.36 -8.96 -6.21
CA LYS A 16 -5.21 -7.80 -5.86
C LYS A 16 -6.71 -8.09 -5.97
N LEU A 17 -7.14 -8.82 -7.00
CA LEU A 17 -8.55 -9.23 -7.13
C LEU A 17 -8.98 -10.15 -5.98
N ARG A 18 -8.12 -11.10 -5.58
CA ARG A 18 -8.38 -11.95 -4.41
C ARG A 18 -8.50 -11.14 -3.13
N HIS A 19 -7.77 -10.02 -3.00
CA HIS A 19 -7.90 -9.15 -1.82
C HIS A 19 -9.31 -8.56 -1.73
N VAL A 20 -9.89 -8.17 -2.87
CA VAL A 20 -11.30 -7.71 -2.95
C VAL A 20 -12.28 -8.85 -2.65
N GLU A 21 -12.01 -10.06 -3.13
CA GLU A 21 -12.85 -11.23 -2.82
C GLU A 21 -12.85 -11.55 -1.32
N HIS A 22 -11.68 -11.52 -0.68
CA HIS A 22 -11.58 -11.71 0.77
C HIS A 22 -12.40 -10.68 1.55
N THR A 23 -12.36 -9.39 1.18
CA THR A 23 -13.18 -8.37 1.86
C THR A 23 -14.67 -8.56 1.61
N ALA A 24 -15.07 -8.96 0.40
CA ALA A 24 -16.46 -9.25 0.09
C ALA A 24 -16.99 -10.45 0.88
N VAL A 25 -16.19 -11.51 1.04
CA VAL A 25 -16.55 -12.67 1.86
C VAL A 25 -16.69 -12.27 3.33
N VAL A 26 -15.72 -11.54 3.90
CA VAL A 26 -15.81 -11.03 5.29
C VAL A 26 -17.11 -10.26 5.48
N ARG A 27 -17.42 -9.36 4.55
CA ARG A 27 -18.64 -8.54 4.59
C ARG A 27 -19.90 -9.42 4.67
N VAL A 28 -20.04 -10.37 3.75
CA VAL A 28 -21.22 -11.26 3.69
C VAL A 28 -21.36 -12.09 4.96
N GLU A 29 -20.26 -12.63 5.50
CA GLU A 29 -20.29 -13.42 6.73
C GLU A 29 -20.76 -12.59 7.93
N VAL A 30 -20.28 -11.34 8.06
CA VAL A 30 -20.71 -10.43 9.13
C VAL A 30 -22.17 -10.02 8.98
N GLU A 31 -22.61 -9.68 7.77
CA GLU A 31 -24.01 -9.30 7.50
C GLU A 31 -24.96 -10.48 7.82
N ASN A 32 -24.59 -11.70 7.43
CA ASN A 32 -25.34 -12.93 7.73
C ASN A 32 -25.35 -13.30 9.22
N ALA A 33 -24.34 -12.86 9.99
CA ALA A 33 -24.25 -13.12 11.43
C ALA A 33 -25.20 -12.24 12.28
N GLY A 34 -26.05 -11.41 11.65
CA GLY A 34 -27.08 -10.63 12.31
C GLY A 34 -26.91 -9.11 12.23
N ALA A 35 -26.07 -8.62 11.31
CA ALA A 35 -25.82 -7.21 11.09
C ALA A 35 -25.99 -6.81 9.61
N PRO A 36 -27.19 -7.00 9.02
CA PRO A 36 -27.40 -7.03 7.56
C PRO A 36 -27.05 -5.73 6.81
N ASP A 37 -26.90 -4.60 7.50
CA ASP A 37 -26.63 -3.29 6.89
C ASP A 37 -25.39 -2.59 7.48
N ILE A 38 -24.55 -3.30 8.24
CA ILE A 38 -23.40 -2.69 8.95
C ILE A 38 -22.37 -2.06 8.00
N PHE A 39 -22.38 -2.46 6.72
CA PHE A 39 -21.50 -1.92 5.67
C PHE A 39 -22.25 -1.20 4.55
N ALA A 40 -23.51 -0.78 4.78
CA ALA A 40 -24.33 -0.17 3.73
C ALA A 40 -23.75 1.15 3.19
N ASP A 41 -22.99 1.89 4.00
CA ASP A 41 -22.45 3.20 3.69
C ASP A 41 -21.00 3.18 3.15
N VAL A 42 -20.32 2.03 3.11
CA VAL A 42 -18.87 1.96 2.79
C VAL A 42 -18.52 2.51 1.41
N HIS A 43 -19.42 2.38 0.44
CA HIS A 43 -19.25 2.95 -0.90
C HIS A 43 -19.30 4.48 -0.85
N ASP A 44 -20.30 5.04 -0.18
CA ASP A 44 -20.46 6.48 -0.04
C ASP A 44 -19.35 7.08 0.82
N LEU A 45 -18.91 6.36 1.86
CA LEU A 45 -17.75 6.70 2.66
C LEU A 45 -16.49 6.79 1.78
N TRP A 46 -16.24 5.78 0.93
CA TRP A 46 -15.11 5.80 0.01
C TRP A 46 -15.17 6.98 -0.97
N LEU A 47 -16.34 7.33 -1.50
CA LEU A 47 -16.49 8.38 -2.51
C LEU A 47 -16.51 9.80 -1.94
N THR A 48 -17.04 10.00 -0.74
CA THR A 48 -17.35 11.34 -0.22
C THR A 48 -16.52 11.74 0.99
N SER A 49 -15.97 10.78 1.73
CA SER A 49 -15.21 11.09 2.95
C SER A 49 -13.97 11.93 2.64
N PRO A 50 -13.78 13.08 3.32
CA PRO A 50 -12.55 13.84 3.25
C PRO A 50 -11.33 13.04 3.71
N GLN A 51 -11.53 12.09 4.63
CA GLN A 51 -10.46 11.25 5.18
C GLN A 51 -9.87 10.29 4.14
N TRP A 52 -10.71 9.75 3.26
CA TRP A 52 -10.30 8.82 2.21
C TRP A 52 -9.91 9.51 0.90
N ARG A 53 -10.21 10.80 0.76
CA ARG A 53 -10.04 11.55 -0.48
C ARG A 53 -8.60 11.52 -1.02
N PRO A 54 -7.54 11.80 -0.24
CA PRO A 54 -6.19 11.82 -0.81
C PRO A 54 -5.72 10.43 -1.27
N LEU A 55 -6.13 9.37 -0.55
CA LEU A 55 -5.85 8.01 -0.99
C LEU A 55 -6.63 7.66 -2.26
N ARG A 56 -7.90 8.06 -2.35
CA ARG A 56 -8.71 7.87 -3.55
C ARG A 56 -8.11 8.57 -4.76
N GLU A 57 -7.72 9.83 -4.64
CA GLU A 57 -7.02 10.58 -5.69
C GLU A 57 -5.72 9.87 -6.10
N THR A 58 -4.97 9.33 -5.14
CA THR A 58 -3.75 8.55 -5.41
C THR A 58 -4.03 7.28 -6.21
N VAL A 59 -5.09 6.55 -5.86
CA VAL A 59 -5.51 5.33 -6.57
C VAL A 59 -6.03 5.67 -7.98
N GLU A 60 -6.81 6.74 -8.13
CA GLU A 60 -7.29 7.20 -9.44
C GLU A 60 -6.13 7.60 -10.36
N LEU A 61 -5.13 8.31 -9.84
CA LEU A 61 -3.91 8.64 -10.58
C LEU A 61 -3.12 7.39 -10.98
N LEU A 62 -3.06 6.39 -10.09
CA LEU A 62 -2.38 5.12 -10.40
C LEU A 62 -3.08 4.40 -11.55
N LEU A 63 -4.41 4.32 -11.51
CA LEU A 63 -5.21 3.71 -12.57
C LEU A 63 -5.14 4.48 -13.91
N ALA A 64 -4.92 5.79 -13.85
CA ALA A 64 -4.72 6.64 -15.02
C ALA A 64 -3.26 6.65 -15.55
N THR A 65 -2.34 5.94 -14.90
CA THR A 65 -0.93 5.90 -15.31
C THR A 65 -0.77 5.08 -16.59
N GLU A 66 -0.25 5.70 -17.65
CA GLU A 66 -0.06 5.05 -18.96
C GLU A 66 1.18 4.15 -19.01
N ASP A 67 2.23 4.51 -18.27
CA ASP A 67 3.45 3.70 -18.17
C ASP A 67 3.23 2.56 -17.16
N TRP A 68 3.14 1.34 -17.67
CA TRP A 68 2.93 0.16 -16.84
C TRP A 68 4.09 -0.10 -15.87
N VAL A 69 5.33 0.30 -16.20
CA VAL A 69 6.49 0.18 -15.29
C VAL A 69 6.34 1.18 -14.15
N GLU A 70 5.93 2.41 -14.45
CA GLU A 70 5.62 3.40 -13.42
C GLU A 70 4.54 2.88 -12.47
N ALA A 71 3.44 2.32 -13.03
CA ALA A 71 2.33 1.80 -12.24
C ALA A 71 2.78 0.70 -11.26
N VAL A 72 3.57 -0.27 -11.72
CA VAL A 72 4.05 -1.37 -10.85
C VAL A 72 5.08 -0.89 -9.83
N VAL A 73 5.95 0.07 -10.20
CA VAL A 73 6.87 0.72 -9.24
C VAL A 73 6.08 1.46 -8.17
N ALA A 74 5.07 2.23 -8.56
CA ALA A 74 4.23 2.99 -7.65
C ALA A 74 3.51 2.08 -6.65
N ILE A 75 2.81 1.06 -7.12
CA ILE A 75 2.01 0.19 -6.24
C ILE A 75 2.90 -0.74 -5.38
N ASN A 76 3.88 -1.43 -5.98
CA ASN A 76 4.62 -2.49 -5.29
C ASN A 76 5.81 -1.98 -4.50
N LEU A 77 6.45 -0.90 -4.95
CA LEU A 77 7.62 -0.34 -4.28
C LEU A 77 7.30 0.87 -3.42
N VAL A 78 6.10 1.44 -3.48
CA VAL A 78 5.75 2.64 -2.69
C VAL A 78 4.45 2.47 -1.92
N LEU A 79 3.30 2.32 -2.60
CA LEU A 79 1.99 2.36 -1.93
C LEU A 79 1.73 1.14 -1.04
N GLU A 80 2.08 -0.07 -1.46
CA GLU A 80 1.94 -1.27 -0.62
C GLU A 80 2.89 -1.27 0.60
N PRO A 81 4.19 -0.96 0.44
CA PRO A 81 5.10 -0.82 1.58
C PRO A 81 4.73 0.29 2.57
N LEU A 82 4.08 1.36 2.12
CA LEU A 82 3.68 2.49 2.96
C LEU A 82 2.23 2.36 3.44
N ILE A 83 1.26 2.61 2.56
CA ILE A 83 -0.17 2.63 2.90
C ILE A 83 -0.70 1.23 3.23
N GLY A 84 -0.41 0.25 2.37
CA GLY A 84 -0.88 -1.13 2.57
C GLY A 84 -0.35 -1.71 3.89
N HIS A 85 0.93 -1.49 4.16
CA HIS A 85 1.56 -1.90 5.42
C HIS A 85 0.95 -1.19 6.62
N PHE A 86 0.78 0.13 6.57
CA PHE A 86 0.13 0.92 7.64
C PHE A 86 -1.28 0.39 7.94
N LEU A 87 -2.15 0.27 6.92
CA LEU A 87 -3.51 -0.23 7.11
C LEU A 87 -3.55 -1.63 7.71
N ARG A 88 -2.65 -2.54 7.28
CA ARG A 88 -2.63 -3.90 7.82
C ARG A 88 -2.10 -3.97 9.25
N ASN A 89 -1.03 -3.25 9.59
CA ASN A 89 -0.31 -3.44 10.86
C ASN A 89 -0.66 -2.43 11.93
N GLU A 90 -1.06 -1.21 11.55
CA GLU A 90 -1.41 -0.14 12.49
C GLU A 90 -2.92 -0.01 12.70
N TYR A 91 -3.73 -0.55 11.77
CA TYR A 91 -5.19 -0.48 11.82
C TYR A 91 -5.85 -1.86 11.95
N LEU A 92 -5.81 -2.70 10.91
CA LEU A 92 -6.58 -3.94 10.85
C LEU A 92 -6.18 -4.96 11.92
N ARG A 93 -4.89 -5.30 12.04
CA ARG A 93 -4.43 -6.29 13.03
C ARG A 93 -4.68 -5.84 14.48
N PRO A 94 -4.32 -4.62 14.89
CA PRO A 94 -4.57 -4.20 16.28
C PRO A 94 -6.07 -4.11 16.59
N ALA A 95 -6.90 -3.67 15.63
CA ALA A 95 -8.34 -3.64 15.81
C ALA A 95 -8.91 -5.06 15.98
N ALA A 96 -8.45 -6.02 15.17
CA ALA A 96 -8.87 -7.40 15.27
C ALA A 96 -8.49 -8.03 16.61
N GLU A 97 -7.24 -7.87 17.05
CA GLU A 97 -6.75 -8.39 18.32
C GLU A 97 -7.55 -7.88 19.52
N ARG A 98 -7.86 -6.57 19.56
CA ARG A 98 -8.67 -5.97 20.63
C ARG A 98 -10.10 -6.51 20.68
N ASN A 99 -10.67 -6.82 19.53
CA ASN A 99 -12.05 -7.30 19.42
C ASN A 99 -12.15 -8.84 19.41
N GLY A 100 -11.05 -9.55 19.64
CA GLY A 100 -11.01 -11.02 19.65
C GLY A 100 -11.23 -11.65 18.27
N ASP A 101 -11.07 -10.89 17.19
CA ASP A 101 -11.19 -11.35 15.81
C ASP A 101 -9.94 -12.12 15.39
N ARG A 102 -10.15 -13.39 15.03
CA ARG A 102 -9.09 -14.30 14.60
C ARG A 102 -8.96 -14.41 13.08
N PHE A 103 -9.90 -13.85 12.32
CA PHE A 103 -9.99 -13.99 10.87
C PHE A 103 -9.23 -12.88 10.13
N ILE A 104 -9.44 -11.62 10.51
CA ILE A 104 -8.76 -10.48 9.88
C ILE A 104 -7.22 -10.59 9.93
N PRO A 105 -6.59 -11.04 11.04
CA PRO A 105 -5.14 -11.22 11.07
C PRO A 105 -4.60 -12.25 10.08
N LEU A 106 -5.38 -13.29 9.76
CA LEU A 106 -5.03 -14.32 8.78
C LEU A 106 -5.10 -13.77 7.35
N ILE A 107 -6.18 -13.05 7.03
CA ILE A 107 -6.32 -12.37 5.73
C ILE A 107 -5.20 -11.35 5.54
N ALA A 108 -4.94 -10.51 6.55
CA ALA A 108 -3.86 -9.53 6.50
C ALA A 108 -2.48 -10.18 6.34
N GLN A 109 -2.31 -11.44 6.79
CA GLN A 109 -1.05 -12.19 6.60
C GLN A 109 -0.92 -12.67 5.16
N ALA A 110 -1.99 -13.22 4.58
CA ALA A 110 -2.01 -13.61 3.17
C ALA A 110 -1.71 -12.42 2.26
N TRP A 111 -2.38 -11.27 2.50
CA TRP A 111 -2.15 -10.06 1.71
C TRP A 111 -0.72 -9.51 1.85
N ALA A 112 -0.13 -9.58 3.04
CA ALA A 112 1.26 -9.18 3.24
C ALA A 112 2.23 -10.09 2.48
N ALA A 113 1.97 -11.41 2.43
CA ALA A 113 2.77 -12.35 1.65
C ALA A 113 2.67 -12.10 0.14
N ASP A 114 1.48 -11.78 -0.36
CA ASP A 114 1.26 -11.38 -1.76
C ASP A 114 2.01 -10.08 -2.08
N ALA A 115 1.90 -9.06 -1.21
CA ALA A 115 2.61 -7.79 -1.40
C ALA A 115 4.14 -7.95 -1.39
N GLU A 116 4.70 -8.82 -0.55
CA GLU A 116 6.14 -9.10 -0.55
C GLU A 116 6.58 -9.81 -1.83
N ARG A 117 5.76 -10.72 -2.36
CA ARG A 117 6.00 -11.39 -3.64
C ARG A 117 5.99 -10.39 -4.79
N ALA A 118 5.00 -9.49 -4.79
CA ALA A 118 4.86 -8.42 -5.77
C ALA A 118 6.07 -7.49 -5.76
N ARG A 119 6.47 -7.05 -4.56
CA ARG A 119 7.67 -6.27 -4.34
C ARG A 119 8.92 -6.96 -4.87
N ALA A 120 9.11 -8.25 -4.58
CA ALA A 120 10.32 -8.98 -4.95
C ALA A 120 10.54 -9.05 -6.47
N TRP A 121 9.48 -9.29 -7.27
CA TRP A 121 9.63 -9.32 -8.73
C TRP A 121 9.80 -7.91 -9.31
N THR A 122 9.13 -6.90 -8.74
CA THR A 122 9.29 -5.50 -9.17
C THR A 122 10.70 -4.99 -8.85
N ASP A 123 11.23 -5.35 -7.68
CA ASP A 123 12.64 -5.11 -7.31
C ASP A 123 13.57 -5.73 -8.37
N ALA A 124 13.38 -7.00 -8.74
CA ALA A 124 14.20 -7.65 -9.76
C ALA A 124 14.13 -6.95 -11.14
N LEU A 125 12.93 -6.51 -11.56
CA LEU A 125 12.74 -5.73 -12.78
C LEU A 125 13.51 -4.40 -12.72
N VAL A 126 13.33 -3.63 -11.65
CA VAL A 126 14.02 -2.34 -11.50
C VAL A 126 15.53 -2.53 -11.48
N HIS A 127 16.03 -3.55 -10.78
CA HIS A 127 17.45 -3.88 -10.77
C HIS A 127 17.97 -4.14 -12.19
N HIS A 128 17.26 -4.94 -12.98
CA HIS A 128 17.61 -5.20 -14.37
C HIS A 128 17.64 -3.89 -15.20
N LEU A 129 16.65 -3.02 -15.04
CA LEU A 129 16.56 -1.76 -15.79
C LEU A 129 17.67 -0.76 -15.42
N VAL A 130 18.02 -0.65 -14.14
CA VAL A 130 18.99 0.35 -13.66
C VAL A 130 20.45 -0.11 -13.76
N THR A 131 20.68 -1.40 -14.01
CA THR A 131 22.00 -1.98 -14.27
C THR A 131 22.29 -2.19 -15.75
N ASP A 132 21.33 -1.85 -16.63
CA ASP A 132 21.53 -1.89 -18.07
C ASP A 132 22.74 -1.03 -18.49
N SER A 133 23.57 -1.58 -19.38
CA SER A 133 24.84 -0.95 -19.77
C SER A 133 24.67 0.32 -20.61
N VAL A 134 23.51 0.51 -21.27
CA VAL A 134 23.27 1.62 -22.20
C VAL A 134 22.34 2.66 -21.57
N HIS A 135 21.28 2.23 -20.91
CA HIS A 135 20.19 3.04 -20.39
C HIS A 135 20.10 3.06 -18.86
N GLY A 136 20.97 2.34 -18.14
CA GLY A 136 20.89 2.19 -16.68
C GLY A 136 20.89 3.53 -15.93
N THR A 137 21.70 4.50 -16.37
CA THR A 137 21.76 5.85 -15.77
C THR A 137 20.44 6.62 -15.96
N SER A 138 19.88 6.64 -17.17
CA SER A 138 18.60 7.31 -17.43
C SER A 138 17.44 6.62 -16.72
N ASN A 139 17.43 5.28 -16.70
CA ASN A 139 16.41 4.49 -16.02
C ASN A 139 16.42 4.75 -14.52
N ARG A 140 17.60 4.83 -13.90
CA ARG A 140 17.75 5.16 -12.48
C ARG A 140 17.18 6.54 -12.13
N GLN A 141 17.42 7.54 -12.97
CA GLN A 141 16.86 8.88 -12.78
C GLN A 141 15.33 8.89 -12.91
N LEU A 142 14.79 8.12 -13.86
CA LEU A 142 13.35 8.00 -14.08
C LEU A 142 12.67 7.30 -12.90
N VAL A 143 13.15 6.11 -12.50
CA VAL A 143 12.61 5.36 -11.36
C VAL A 143 12.68 6.16 -10.07
N ARG A 144 13.79 6.87 -9.82
CA ARG A 144 13.90 7.78 -8.67
C ARG A 144 12.80 8.83 -8.65
N ARG A 145 12.50 9.43 -9.80
CA ARG A 145 11.45 10.45 -9.92
C ARG A 145 10.07 9.89 -9.60
N TRP A 146 9.75 8.71 -10.14
CA TRP A 146 8.51 8.00 -9.83
C TRP A 146 8.38 7.75 -8.34
N ILE A 147 9.39 7.14 -7.71
CA ILE A 147 9.35 6.81 -6.28
C ILE A 147 9.14 8.07 -5.43
N LEU A 148 9.85 9.16 -5.71
CA LEU A 148 9.66 10.41 -4.96
C LEU A 148 8.26 10.99 -5.13
N THR A 149 7.70 10.91 -6.35
CA THR A 149 6.37 11.45 -6.65
C THR A 149 5.28 10.62 -5.96
N TRP A 150 5.37 9.30 -6.05
CA TRP A 150 4.43 8.39 -5.40
C TRP A 150 4.57 8.36 -3.89
N ARG A 151 5.78 8.57 -3.35
CA ARG A 151 6.01 8.70 -1.90
C ARG A 151 5.31 9.92 -1.35
N GLN A 152 5.44 11.07 -2.03
CA GLN A 152 4.74 12.29 -1.62
C GLN A 152 3.23 12.06 -1.53
N ARG A 153 2.64 11.40 -2.52
CA ARG A 153 1.21 11.05 -2.51
C ARG A 153 0.82 10.10 -1.38
N ALA A 154 1.68 9.13 -1.07
CA ALA A 154 1.49 8.24 0.06
C ALA A 154 1.54 8.99 1.40
N GLU A 155 2.52 9.90 1.57
CA GLU A 155 2.61 10.74 2.77
C GLU A 155 1.42 11.68 2.93
N ASP A 156 0.95 12.29 1.83
CA ASP A 156 -0.24 13.14 1.86
C ASP A 156 -1.50 12.34 2.20
N SER A 157 -1.59 11.09 1.73
CA SER A 157 -2.64 10.16 2.13
C SER A 157 -2.58 9.81 3.61
N ALA A 158 -1.40 9.46 4.11
CA ALA A 158 -1.21 9.06 5.50
C ALA A 158 -1.62 10.13 6.50
N LYS A 159 -1.34 11.42 6.22
CA LYS A 159 -1.77 12.56 7.07
C LYS A 159 -3.26 12.55 7.40
N THR A 160 -4.09 12.02 6.50
CA THR A 160 -5.55 11.91 6.72
C THR A 160 -5.97 10.57 7.31
N LEU A 161 -5.14 9.54 7.19
CA LEU A 161 -5.43 8.19 7.65
C LEU A 161 -4.88 7.91 9.05
N THR A 162 -4.00 8.75 9.61
CA THR A 162 -3.41 8.55 10.95
C THR A 162 -4.44 8.47 12.08
N ASP A 163 -5.60 9.10 11.89
CA ASP A 163 -6.72 9.08 12.84
C ASP A 163 -7.66 7.88 12.69
N LEU A 164 -7.57 7.09 11.60
CA LEU A 164 -8.43 5.91 11.39
C LEU A 164 -8.49 4.96 12.60
N PRO A 165 -7.35 4.58 13.20
CA PRO A 165 -7.34 3.71 14.38
C PRO A 165 -8.21 4.22 15.53
N ALA A 166 -8.36 5.53 15.70
CA ALA A 166 -9.15 6.16 16.76
C ALA A 166 -10.67 6.03 16.57
N ASN A 167 -11.15 5.60 15.40
CA ASN A 167 -12.57 5.44 15.10
C ASN A 167 -13.19 4.15 15.66
N ALA A 168 -12.39 3.22 16.20
CA ALA A 168 -12.89 1.99 16.81
C ALA A 168 -13.26 2.17 18.29
N PRO A 169 -14.25 1.43 18.82
CA PRO A 169 -14.47 1.34 20.26
C PRO A 169 -13.19 0.92 20.99
N ASP A 170 -12.87 1.59 22.10
CA ASP A 170 -11.63 1.39 22.88
C ASP A 170 -10.33 1.52 22.09
N ALA A 171 -10.37 2.29 20.99
CA ALA A 171 -9.20 2.60 20.22
C ALA A 171 -8.18 3.40 21.05
N PRO A 172 -6.87 3.11 20.91
CA PRO A 172 -5.85 4.04 21.36
C PRO A 172 -6.01 5.37 20.62
N PRO A 173 -5.62 6.50 21.25
CA PRO A 173 -5.64 7.80 20.58
C PRO A 173 -4.78 7.76 19.31
N ALA A 174 -5.08 8.66 18.38
CA ALA A 174 -4.25 8.87 17.20
C ALA A 174 -2.79 9.07 17.62
N ASP A 175 -1.90 8.38 16.92
CA ASP A 175 -0.48 8.37 17.25
C ASP A 175 0.35 8.46 15.97
N GLU A 176 0.82 9.67 15.70
CA GLU A 176 1.68 10.00 14.55
C GLU A 176 3.00 9.20 14.55
N SER A 177 3.42 8.62 15.68
CA SER A 177 4.60 7.76 15.71
C SER A 177 4.45 6.50 14.88
N ARG A 178 3.24 5.95 14.75
CA ARG A 178 2.98 4.75 13.95
C ARG A 178 3.30 4.95 12.48
N TRP A 179 2.93 6.10 11.93
CA TRP A 179 3.29 6.44 10.55
C TRP A 179 4.79 6.67 10.39
N ARG A 180 5.44 7.31 11.37
CA ARG A 180 6.90 7.47 11.38
C ARG A 180 7.64 6.14 11.37
N ASP A 181 7.20 5.16 12.16
CA ASP A 181 7.81 3.83 12.19
C ASP A 181 7.69 3.12 10.82
N VAL A 182 6.56 3.30 10.13
CA VAL A 182 6.36 2.80 8.76
C VAL A 182 7.33 3.47 7.78
N LEU A 183 7.51 4.79 7.87
CA LEU A 183 8.46 5.54 7.05
C LEU A 183 9.91 5.11 7.32
N ASP A 184 10.30 4.97 8.58
CA ASP A 184 11.66 4.57 8.95
C ASP A 184 11.96 3.15 8.43
N ARG A 185 11.00 2.23 8.54
CA ARG A 185 11.11 0.88 7.97
C ARG A 185 11.22 0.91 6.45
N TYR A 186 10.41 1.74 5.80
CA TYR A 186 10.44 1.92 4.36
C TYR A 186 11.81 2.44 3.91
N ASP A 187 12.29 3.50 4.56
CA ASP A 187 13.56 4.15 4.24
C ASP A 187 14.74 3.22 4.47
N ALA A 188 14.76 2.47 5.57
CA ALA A 188 15.80 1.45 5.80
C ALA A 188 15.89 0.43 4.66
N THR A 189 14.75 0.06 4.05
CA THR A 189 14.74 -0.93 2.96
C THR A 189 14.98 -0.30 1.58
N ALA A 190 14.52 0.93 1.34
CA ALA A 190 14.67 1.64 0.08
C ALA A 190 16.06 2.26 -0.08
N ALA A 191 16.67 2.69 1.02
CA ALA A 191 17.98 3.32 1.08
C ALA A 191 19.07 2.42 0.51
N ASP A 192 19.11 1.18 1.00
CA ASP A 192 20.16 0.22 0.68
C ASP A 192 20.03 -0.33 -0.75
N LYS A 193 18.81 -0.46 -1.28
CA LYS A 193 18.57 -1.16 -2.55
C LYS A 193 18.68 -0.27 -3.79
N TRP A 194 18.27 1.00 -3.69
CA TRP A 194 18.06 1.84 -4.88
C TRP A 194 18.92 3.10 -4.90
N GLY A 195 19.70 3.35 -3.84
CA GLY A 195 20.47 4.58 -3.68
C GLY A 195 19.55 5.81 -3.57
N LEU A 196 18.35 5.63 -2.99
CA LEU A 196 17.27 6.63 -2.97
C LEU A 196 17.28 7.54 -1.75
N VAL A 197 18.31 7.53 -0.90
CA VAL A 197 18.40 8.51 0.19
C VAL A 197 19.10 9.78 -0.26
N THR A 198 18.32 10.84 -0.41
CA THR A 198 18.77 12.16 0.06
C THR A 198 18.01 12.41 1.35
N THR A 199 18.74 12.41 2.45
CA THR A 199 18.33 12.75 3.82
C THR A 199 17.17 13.75 3.87
N SER A 200 15.99 13.33 4.34
CA SER A 200 15.03 14.23 4.97
C SER A 200 15.54 14.51 6.38
N GLY A 201 16.36 15.56 6.50
CA GLY A 201 16.99 15.96 7.75
C GLY A 201 17.39 17.42 7.71
N ALA A 202 16.42 18.32 7.57
CA ALA A 202 16.57 19.73 7.91
C ALA A 202 15.19 20.39 8.09
N SER A 203 14.64 20.28 9.30
CA SER A 203 13.66 21.23 9.85
C SER A 203 13.54 21.01 11.36
N LEU A 204 14.47 21.61 12.11
CA LEU A 204 14.24 22.27 13.39
C LEU A 204 15.05 23.57 13.39
#